data_AF-A0A3S8YC07-F1
#
_entry.id   AF-A0A3S8YC07-F1
#
_cell.length_a   1.000
_cell.length_b   1.000
_cell.length_c   1.000
_cell.angle_alpha   90.00
_cell.angle_beta   90.00
_cell.angle_gamma   90.00
#
_symmetry.space_group_name_H-M   'P 1'
#
loop_
_entity.id
_entity.type
_entity.pdbx_description
1 polymer ?
#
loop_
_entity_poly.entity_id
_entity_poly.type
_entity_poly.pdbx_seq_one_letter_code
_entity_poly.pdbx_strand_id
1 'polypeptide(L)' 'MNDTGCETEEDQDFEDPNGSLRSFAAVLKAFWKRARLTQEGLGELIGYSPQYIASVEQAAATRVNGWWS' A
#
# COMPACT_ATOMS: atom_id res chain seq x y z
N MET A 1 -12.32 -44.35 15.19
CA MET A 1 -11.93 -43.87 16.52
C MET A 1 -10.42 -43.93 16.55
N ASN A 2 -9.63 -42.89 16.27
CA ASN A 2 -9.81 -41.42 16.27
C ASN A 2 -8.93 -40.90 15.10
N ASP A 3 -9.38 -40.07 14.17
CA ASP A 3 -9.59 -38.61 14.24
C ASP A 3 -8.46 -37.80 14.89
N THR A 4 -8.19 -36.62 14.33
CA THR A 4 -7.25 -35.54 14.71
C THR A 4 -5.76 -35.76 14.36
N GLY A 5 -5.09 -34.93 13.55
CA GLY A 5 -5.46 -33.64 12.97
C GLY A 5 -4.65 -33.32 11.71
N CYS A 6 -5.36 -32.86 10.68
CA CYS A 6 -4.79 -32.03 9.63
C CYS A 6 -4.44 -30.71 10.32
N GLU A 7 -3.20 -30.57 10.77
CA GLU A 7 -2.66 -29.26 11.13
C GLU A 7 -2.51 -28.51 9.81
N THR A 8 -3.63 -27.94 9.36
CA THR A 8 -3.57 -26.71 8.59
C THR A 8 -2.95 -25.74 9.57
N GLU A 9 -1.64 -25.58 9.45
CA GLU A 9 -0.96 -24.41 9.95
C GLU A 9 -1.58 -23.26 9.17
N GLU A 10 -2.72 -22.80 9.67
CA GLU A 10 -3.20 -21.45 9.49
C GLU A 10 -2.12 -20.60 10.15
N ASP A 11 -1.03 -20.40 9.41
CA ASP A 11 -0.22 -19.20 9.54
C ASP A 11 -1.23 -18.08 9.40
N GLN A 12 -1.70 -17.63 10.56
CA GLN A 12 -2.40 -16.38 10.69
C GLN A 12 -1.37 -15.37 10.23
N ASP A 13 -1.42 -15.08 8.93
CA ASP A 13 -0.94 -13.86 8.34
C ASP A 13 -1.48 -12.78 9.27
N PHE A 14 -0.65 -12.36 10.21
CA PHE A 14 -0.66 -11.00 10.69
C PHE A 14 -0.36 -10.20 9.43
N GLU A 15 -1.41 -10.03 8.62
CA GLU A 15 -1.41 -9.31 7.37
C GLU A 15 -1.03 -7.92 7.82
N ASP A 16 0.26 -7.61 7.72
CA ASP A 16 0.82 -6.33 8.11
C ASP A 16 -0.08 -5.32 7.39
N PRO A 17 -0.94 -4.58 8.11
CA PRO A 17 -1.94 -3.76 7.44
C PRO A 17 -1.26 -2.69 6.58
N ASN A 18 0.03 -2.42 6.84
CA ASN A 18 0.88 -1.54 6.07
C ASN A 18 1.67 -2.26 4.95
N GLY A 19 1.71 -3.59 4.91
CA GLY A 19 2.38 -4.40 3.88
C GLY A 19 1.68 -4.32 2.52
N SER A 20 0.36 -4.46 2.50
CA SER A 20 -0.45 -4.29 1.30
C SER A 20 -0.41 -2.84 0.79
N LEU A 21 -0.43 -1.87 1.70
CA LEU A 21 -0.33 -0.44 1.36
C LEU A 21 1.05 -0.08 0.77
N ARG A 22 2.13 -0.64 1.34
CA ARG A 22 3.50 -0.52 0.82
C ARG A 22 3.64 -1.07 -0.59
N SER A 23 3.07 -2.26 -0.80
CA SER A 23 3.11 -2.94 -2.11
C SER A 23 2.36 -2.13 -3.16
N PHE A 24 1.16 -1.64 -2.82
CA PHE A 24 0.37 -0.77 -3.71
C PHE A 24 1.14 0.50 -4.10
N ALA A 25 1.70 1.21 -3.11
CA ALA A 25 2.46 2.43 -3.38
C ALA A 25 3.71 2.19 -4.24
N ALA A 26 4.37 1.03 -4.09
CA ALA A 26 5.48 0.65 -4.96
C ALA A 26 5.04 0.39 -6.40
N VAL A 27 3.90 -0.28 -6.61
CA VAL A 27 3.31 -0.51 -7.93
C VAL A 27 2.90 0.81 -8.58
N LEU A 28 2.22 1.68 -7.84
CA LEU A 28 1.82 3.01 -8.31
C LEU A 28 3.06 3.83 -8.74
N LYS A 29 4.12 3.79 -7.91
CA LYS A 29 5.41 4.42 -8.21
C LYS A 29 6.11 3.87 -9.45
N ALA A 30 5.94 2.60 -9.77
CA ALA A 30 6.51 2.02 -10.98
C ALA A 30 5.68 2.38 -12.23
N PHE A 31 4.35 2.38 -12.09
CA PHE A 31 3.40 2.62 -13.17
C PHE A 31 3.56 4.01 -13.78
N TRP A 32 3.44 5.06 -12.97
CA TRP A 32 3.51 6.44 -13.46
C TRP A 32 4.90 6.85 -13.98
N LYS A 33 5.99 6.28 -13.45
CA LYS A 33 7.36 6.44 -13.97
C LYS A 33 7.47 5.89 -15.38
N ARG A 34 6.86 4.72 -15.63
CA ARG A 34 6.78 4.12 -16.97
C ARG A 34 5.89 4.94 -17.91
N ALA A 35 4.82 5.53 -17.38
CA ALA A 35 3.95 6.44 -18.12
C ALA A 35 4.55 7.85 -18.32
N ARG A 36 5.71 8.15 -17.74
CA ARG A 36 6.34 9.49 -17.71
C ARG A 36 5.42 10.59 -17.15
N LEU A 37 4.59 10.24 -16.17
CA LEU A 37 3.67 11.16 -15.51
C LEU A 37 4.31 11.76 -14.26
N THR A 38 3.99 13.03 -13.99
CA THR A 38 4.29 13.71 -12.73
C THR A 38 3.17 13.48 -11.70
N GLN A 39 3.36 13.84 -10.44
CA GLN A 39 2.27 13.84 -9.42
C GLN A 39 1.08 14.68 -9.86
N GLU A 40 1.34 15.81 -10.49
CA GLU A 40 0.32 16.71 -11.03
C GLU A 40 -0.44 16.06 -12.19
N GLY A 41 0.27 15.48 -13.16
CA GLY A 41 -0.36 14.81 -14.29
C GLY A 41 -1.12 13.55 -13.91
N LEU A 42 -0.65 12.81 -12.90
CA LEU A 42 -1.40 11.68 -12.36
C LEU A 42 -2.63 12.17 -11.60
N GLY A 43 -2.49 13.18 -10.73
CA GLY A 43 -3.59 13.75 -9.97
C GLY A 43 -4.72 14.27 -10.86
N GLU A 44 -4.39 14.96 -11.94
CA GLU A 44 -5.36 15.41 -12.94
C GLU A 44 -6.11 14.25 -13.62
N LEU A 45 -5.40 13.16 -13.95
CA LEU A 45 -5.97 12.00 -14.63
C LEU A 45 -6.95 11.21 -13.76
N ILE A 46 -6.68 11.09 -12.46
CA ILE A 46 -7.51 10.30 -11.53
C ILE A 46 -8.36 11.16 -10.59
N GLY A 47 -8.36 12.49 -10.76
CA GLY A 47 -9.21 13.42 -10.02
C GLY A 47 -8.81 13.64 -8.56
N TYR A 48 -7.54 13.41 -8.21
CA TYR A 48 -7.01 13.59 -6.86
C TYR A 48 -5.93 14.66 -6.81
N SER A 49 -5.76 15.33 -5.67
CA SER A 49 -4.72 16.35 -5.53
C SER A 49 -3.31 15.73 -5.54
N PRO A 50 -2.29 16.45 -6.05
CA PRO A 50 -0.90 15.98 -6.01
C PRO A 50 -0.42 15.64 -4.59
N GLN A 51 -0.90 16.35 -3.59
CA GLN A 51 -0.60 16.13 -2.17
C GLN A 51 -1.17 14.80 -1.68
N TYR A 52 -2.37 14.42 -2.13
CA TYR A 52 -2.97 13.13 -1.81
C TYR A 52 -2.16 11.98 -2.43
N ILE A 53 -1.75 12.12 -3.69
CA ILE A 53 -0.87 11.14 -4.36
C ILE A 53 0.45 10.98 -3.60
N ALA A 54 1.08 12.10 -3.22
CA ALA A 54 2.29 12.08 -2.42
C ALA A 54 2.11 11.38 -1.06
N SER A 55 0.96 11.55 -0.41
CA SER A 55 0.64 10.88 0.86
C SER A 55 0.54 9.36 0.70
N VAL A 56 -0.12 8.86 -0.34
CA VAL A 56 -0.19 7.42 -0.65
C VAL A 56 1.20 6.84 -0.91
N GLU A 57 2.03 7.59 -1.63
CA GLU A 57 3.41 7.23 -1.93
C GLU A 57 4.35 7.24 -0.72
N GLN A 58 4.06 8.10 0.27
CA GLN A 58 4.79 8.23 1.52
C GLN A 58 4.26 7.31 2.60
N ALA A 59 3.00 6.87 2.54
CA ALA A 59 2.45 5.85 3.44
C ALA A 59 3.18 4.50 3.29
N ALA A 60 3.88 4.30 2.17
CA ALA A 60 4.87 3.23 2.01
C ALA A 60 6.11 3.35 2.93
N ALA A 61 6.40 4.56 3.41
CA ALA A 61 7.64 4.92 4.11
C ALA A 61 7.42 5.44 5.54
N THR A 62 6.18 5.73 5.96
CA THR A 62 5.93 6.34 7.27
C THR A 62 5.72 5.29 8.35
N ARG A 63 6.78 5.10 9.14
CA ARG A 63 6.79 4.62 10.52
C ARG A 63 5.68 5.32 11.31
N VAL A 64 4.90 4.55 12.07
CA VAL A 64 3.97 5.07 13.10
C VAL A 64 4.66 6.13 13.95
N ASN A 65 4.27 7.39 13.79
CA ASN A 65 4.11 8.37 14.86
C ASN A 65 3.43 9.60 14.27
N GLY A 66 2.37 10.01 14.97
CA GLY A 66 1.24 10.71 14.41
C GLY A 66 1.56 12.05 13.76
N TRP A 67 0.58 12.50 12.98
CA TRP A 67 0.15 13.88 12.78
C TRP A 67 -0.99 13.86 11.77
N TRP A 68 -2.22 13.88 12.30
CA TRP A 68 -3.38 14.51 11.67
C TRP A 68 -4.00 15.34 12.79
N SER A 69 -3.87 16.66 12.69
CA SER A 69 -4.62 17.64 13.48
C SER A 69 -5.12 18.71 12.55
#